data_AF-A0A0D2TI01-F1
#
_entry.id   AF-A0A0D2TI01-F1
#
_cell.length_a   1.000
_cell.length_b   1.000
_cell.length_c   1.000
_cell.angle_alpha   90.00
_cell.angle_beta   90.00
_cell.angle_gamma   90.00
#
_symmetry.space_group_name_H-M   'P 1'
#
loop_
_entity.id
_entity.type
_entity.pdbx_description
1 polymer ?
#
loop_
_entity_poly.entity_id
_entity_poly.type
_entity_poly.pdbx_seq_one_letter_code
_entity_poly.pdbx_strand_id
1 'polypeptide(L)'
;MVTVKWLEDKSFLAKNGKSKQLEDSFSFLQGMNFPIYCFGIQSLEEDTSFEGISCIIEEEQSILDAVLLSQWEDRMLKDCFKYDVTTSEIKVVTGKMKFLCQLNEGQIKDHLSKSEGNTLLELDPFVFDCVKHQEELLFCLANSKKAKSELIPSASVPDSAVLVIINVTPIEYGHVYLVPCASNRLYRFLDARSTEIIARLAAEINNQSFRIFYNCYIPNCSGVYFEV
;
A
#
# COMPACT_ATOMS: atom_id res chain seq x y z
N MET A 1 -33.52 21.59 -18.78
CA MET A 1 -33.38 20.15 -19.03
C MET A 1 -32.19 19.97 -19.95
N VAL A 2 -31.02 19.66 -19.39
CA VAL A 2 -29.73 19.61 -20.12
C VAL A 2 -29.44 18.15 -20.44
N THR A 3 -29.35 17.82 -21.72
CA THR A 3 -29.03 16.47 -22.20
C THR A 3 -27.52 16.35 -22.33
N VAL A 4 -26.89 15.54 -21.47
CA VAL A 4 -25.47 15.22 -21.55
C VAL A 4 -25.28 14.11 -22.58
N LYS A 5 -24.52 14.37 -23.65
CA LYS A 5 -24.04 13.34 -24.58
C LYS A 5 -22.67 12.87 -24.09
N TRP A 6 -22.54 11.57 -23.88
CA TRP A 6 -21.26 10.92 -23.63
C TRP A 6 -20.41 10.96 -24.89
N LEU A 7 -19.18 11.45 -24.76
CA LEU A 7 -18.17 11.39 -25.80
C LEU A 7 -17.57 9.98 -25.77
N GLU A 8 -17.89 9.13 -26.74
CA GLU A 8 -17.17 7.86 -26.95
C GLU A 8 -15.77 8.18 -27.48
N ASP A 9 -14.77 8.17 -26.60
CA ASP A 9 -13.38 8.32 -27.00
C ASP A 9 -12.84 6.98 -27.52
N LYS A 10 -12.87 6.81 -28.84
CA LYS A 10 -12.41 5.59 -29.55
C LYS A 10 -10.88 5.51 -29.73
N SER A 11 -10.09 6.09 -28.81
CA SER A 11 -8.64 6.18 -28.94
C SER A 11 -7.84 5.06 -28.24
N PHE A 12 -8.50 4.11 -27.57
CA PHE A 12 -7.81 3.03 -26.81
C PHE A 12 -7.33 1.82 -27.63
N LEU A 13 -7.26 1.90 -28.96
CA LEU A 13 -6.64 0.87 -29.80
C LEU A 13 -5.17 1.19 -30.11
N ALA A 14 -4.35 1.37 -29.07
CA ALA A 14 -2.91 1.26 -29.21
C ALA A 14 -2.51 -0.22 -29.06
N LYS A 15 -2.06 -0.80 -30.17
CA LYS A 15 -1.66 -2.20 -30.31
C LYS A 15 -0.55 -2.59 -29.33
N ASN A 16 -0.86 -3.61 -28.53
CA ASN A 16 -0.01 -4.72 -28.07
C ASN A 16 1.51 -4.59 -28.30
N GLY A 17 2.22 -4.22 -27.23
CA GLY A 17 3.46 -4.87 -26.83
C GLY A 17 3.21 -5.60 -25.53
N LYS A 18 3.22 -6.95 -25.53
CA LYS A 18 3.14 -7.73 -24.30
C LYS A 18 4.37 -7.41 -23.44
N SER A 19 4.20 -6.66 -22.36
CA SER A 19 5.22 -6.63 -21.31
C SER A 19 5.18 -8.00 -20.61
N LYS A 20 6.05 -8.92 -21.05
CA LYS A 20 6.24 -10.24 -20.41
C LYS A 20 6.58 -10.12 -18.92
N GLN A 21 7.12 -8.98 -18.50
CA GLN A 21 7.63 -8.75 -17.16
C GLN A 21 6.53 -8.73 -16.09
N LEU A 22 5.34 -8.22 -16.44
CA LEU A 22 4.16 -8.20 -15.56
C LEU A 22 3.40 -9.53 -15.53
N GLU A 23 3.56 -10.38 -16.55
CA GLU A 23 2.92 -11.68 -16.56
C GLU A 23 3.54 -12.66 -15.56
N ASP A 24 4.81 -12.46 -15.22
CA ASP A 24 5.56 -13.29 -14.28
C ASP A 24 5.48 -12.77 -12.82
N SER A 25 4.98 -11.55 -12.59
CA SER A 25 5.10 -10.88 -11.28
C SER A 25 4.21 -11.44 -10.18
N PHE A 26 3.18 -12.26 -10.48
CA PHE A 26 2.28 -12.84 -9.46
C PHE A 26 2.17 -14.37 -9.51
N SER A 27 2.72 -15.02 -10.54
CA SER A 27 2.79 -16.50 -10.59
C SER A 27 3.66 -17.09 -9.47
N PHE A 28 4.52 -16.28 -8.84
CA PHE A 28 5.36 -16.72 -7.73
C PHE A 28 4.58 -16.95 -6.42
N LEU A 29 3.41 -16.29 -6.23
CA LEU A 29 2.55 -16.53 -5.06
C LEU A 29 2.06 -17.99 -5.02
N GLN A 30 2.11 -18.68 -6.16
CA GLN A 30 1.73 -20.07 -6.29
C GLN A 30 2.75 -20.99 -5.59
N GLY A 31 2.37 -21.52 -4.43
CA GLY A 31 3.17 -22.46 -3.64
C GLY A 31 3.92 -21.83 -2.46
N MET A 32 3.78 -20.53 -2.25
CA MET A 32 4.34 -19.82 -1.11
C MET A 32 3.23 -19.46 -0.12
N ASN A 33 3.52 -19.57 1.17
CA ASN A 33 2.59 -19.19 2.22
C ASN A 33 3.10 -17.95 2.93
N PHE A 34 2.22 -16.96 3.07
CA PHE A 34 2.50 -15.73 3.79
C PHE A 34 1.51 -15.56 4.94
N PRO A 35 1.84 -14.73 5.95
CA PRO A 35 0.85 -14.30 6.92
C PRO A 35 -0.27 -13.54 6.19
N ILE A 36 -1.52 -13.85 6.55
CA ILE A 36 -2.70 -13.20 5.96
C ILE A 36 -3.55 -12.64 7.08
N TYR A 37 -3.74 -11.33 7.08
CA TYR A 37 -4.71 -10.67 7.91
C TYR A 37 -6.07 -10.68 7.20
N CYS A 38 -7.02 -11.34 7.83
CA CYS A 38 -8.33 -11.62 7.31
C CYS A 38 -9.36 -10.74 8.03
N PHE A 39 -9.94 -9.80 7.30
CA PHE A 39 -10.98 -8.92 7.80
C PHE A 39 -12.29 -9.69 8.06
N GLY A 40 -12.88 -9.55 9.26
CA GLY A 40 -14.16 -10.18 9.61
C GLY A 40 -15.35 -9.58 8.83
N ILE A 41 -16.54 -10.14 8.94
CA ILE A 41 -17.77 -9.51 8.45
C ILE A 41 -18.19 -8.45 9.48
N GLN A 42 -18.18 -7.18 9.11
CA GLN A 42 -18.89 -6.17 9.88
C GLN A 42 -20.37 -6.31 9.51
N SER A 43 -21.18 -6.88 10.41
CA SER A 43 -22.63 -6.73 10.27
C SER A 43 -22.94 -5.25 10.43
N LEU A 44 -23.42 -4.62 9.36
CA LEU A 44 -24.08 -3.33 9.44
C LEU A 44 -25.41 -3.55 10.18
N GLU A 45 -25.36 -3.75 11.49
CA GLU A 45 -26.53 -3.49 12.30
C GLU A 45 -26.69 -1.97 12.32
N GLU A 46 -27.75 -1.50 11.66
CA GLU A 46 -28.17 -0.10 11.66
C GLU A 46 -28.63 0.30 13.06
N ASP A 47 -27.71 0.39 14.02
CA ASP A 47 -28.01 1.03 15.30
C ASP A 47 -27.90 2.53 15.11
N THR A 48 -29.03 3.11 14.73
CA THR A 48 -29.31 4.55 14.79
C THR A 48 -29.28 5.03 16.23
N SER A 49 -28.09 5.28 16.77
CA SER A 49 -27.89 6.21 17.89
C SER A 49 -26.50 6.83 17.79
N PHE A 50 -26.44 7.99 17.13
CA PHE A 50 -25.32 8.91 17.27
C PHE A 50 -25.41 9.56 18.65
N GLU A 51 -25.07 8.78 19.68
CA GLU A 51 -24.92 9.27 21.04
C GLU A 51 -23.43 9.60 21.24
N GLY A 52 -23.15 10.87 21.51
CA GLY A 52 -21.83 11.47 21.44
C GLY A 52 -20.76 10.65 22.15
N ILE A 53 -19.64 10.42 21.45
CA ILE A 53 -18.49 9.67 21.96
C ILE A 53 -17.94 10.41 23.18
N SER A 54 -18.33 9.92 24.36
CA SER A 54 -17.77 10.25 25.65
C SER A 54 -16.29 9.88 25.65
N CYS A 55 -15.46 10.83 26.06
CA CYS A 55 -14.02 10.72 26.19
C CYS A 55 -13.58 9.49 27.01
N ILE A 56 -12.42 8.96 26.63
CA ILE A 56 -11.68 7.81 27.19
C ILE A 56 -12.15 6.47 26.60
N ILE A 57 -11.79 6.25 25.33
CA ILE A 57 -11.52 4.90 24.85
C ILE A 57 -10.10 4.62 25.32
N GLU A 58 -9.91 3.69 26.25
CA GLU A 58 -8.61 3.06 26.43
C GLU A 58 -8.19 2.57 25.03
N GLU A 59 -7.16 3.18 24.45
CA GLU A 59 -6.67 2.84 23.12
C GLU A 59 -6.13 1.41 23.16
N GLU A 60 -7.02 0.41 23.04
CA GLU A 60 -6.63 -0.96 22.75
C GLU A 60 -5.85 -0.90 21.43
N GLN A 61 -4.53 -1.11 21.55
CA GLN A 61 -3.64 -1.07 20.41
C GLN A 61 -4.15 -2.06 19.37
N SER A 62 -4.40 -1.55 18.16
CA SER A 62 -4.92 -2.38 17.07
C SER A 62 -3.97 -3.54 16.80
N ILE A 63 -4.54 -4.75 16.74
CA ILE A 63 -3.77 -5.95 16.35
C ILE A 63 -3.14 -5.74 14.97
N LEU A 64 -3.83 -5.06 14.06
CA LEU A 64 -3.33 -4.82 12.71
C LEU A 64 -2.18 -3.81 12.70
N ASP A 65 -2.27 -2.75 13.52
CA ASP A 65 -1.17 -1.80 13.72
C ASP A 65 0.07 -2.50 14.32
N ALA A 66 -0.13 -3.32 15.36
CA ALA A 66 0.95 -4.09 15.96
C ALA A 66 1.60 -5.09 14.98
N VAL A 67 0.80 -5.77 14.14
CA VAL A 67 1.31 -6.66 13.10
C VAL A 67 2.10 -5.89 12.05
N LEU A 68 1.58 -4.74 11.60
CA LEU A 68 2.26 -3.89 10.62
C LEU A 68 3.62 -3.42 11.13
N LEU A 69 3.64 -2.80 12.30
CA LEU A 69 4.86 -2.23 12.87
C LEU A 69 5.88 -3.30 13.24
N SER A 70 5.45 -4.41 13.87
CA SER A 70 6.39 -5.49 14.21
C SER A 70 7.04 -6.15 12.98
N GLN A 71 6.28 -6.34 11.90
CA GLN A 71 6.83 -6.88 10.64
C GLN A 71 7.76 -5.86 9.96
N TRP A 72 7.42 -4.56 10.00
CA TRP A 72 8.25 -3.50 9.45
C TRP A 72 9.58 -3.36 10.21
N GLU A 73 9.55 -3.39 11.54
CA GLU A 73 10.73 -3.36 12.41
C GLU A 73 11.62 -4.59 12.24
N ASP A 74 11.03 -5.78 12.09
CA ASP A 74 11.81 -6.99 11.81
C ASP A 74 12.59 -6.86 10.48
N ARG A 75 12.05 -6.14 9.49
CA ARG A 75 12.75 -5.87 8.21
C ARG A 75 13.80 -4.79 8.35
N MET A 76 13.61 -3.83 9.26
CA MET A 76 14.66 -2.87 9.62
C MET A 76 15.85 -3.59 10.24
N LEU A 77 15.60 -4.53 11.16
CA LEU A 77 16.66 -5.33 11.80
C LEU A 77 17.39 -6.28 10.84
N LYS A 78 16.77 -6.59 9.69
CA LYS A 78 17.34 -7.42 8.62
C LYS A 78 18.04 -6.61 7.52
N ASP A 79 18.22 -5.31 7.72
CA ASP A 79 18.85 -4.40 6.75
C ASP A 79 18.15 -4.38 5.38
N CYS A 80 16.82 -4.58 5.34
CA CYS A 80 16.05 -4.52 4.08
C CYS A 80 15.87 -3.09 3.53
N PHE A 81 16.21 -2.06 4.31
CA PHE A 81 16.01 -0.66 3.96
C PHE A 81 17.32 -0.01 3.51
N LYS A 82 17.23 0.96 2.59
CA LYS A 82 18.43 1.67 2.09
C LYS A 82 19.02 2.65 3.08
N TYR A 83 18.23 3.10 4.06
CA TYR A 83 18.64 4.00 5.12
C TYR A 83 17.68 3.88 6.31
N ASP A 84 18.13 4.36 7.47
CA ASP A 84 17.31 4.43 8.67
C ASP A 84 16.53 5.76 8.74
N VAL A 85 15.24 5.70 8.41
CA VAL A 85 14.34 6.86 8.43
C VAL A 85 14.13 7.44 9.83
N THR A 86 14.33 6.66 10.89
CA THR A 86 14.14 7.13 12.28
C THR A 86 15.20 8.15 12.71
N THR A 87 16.30 8.23 11.96
CA THR A 87 17.38 9.20 12.17
C THR A 87 17.15 10.53 11.43
N SER A 88 16.06 10.67 10.68
CA SER A 88 15.78 11.84 9.84
C SER A 88 15.54 13.09 10.68
N GLU A 89 16.12 14.22 10.26
CA GLU A 89 15.91 15.50 10.94
C GLU A 89 14.54 16.10 10.55
N ILE A 90 13.74 16.45 11.54
CA ILE A 90 12.44 17.11 11.36
C ILE A 90 12.48 18.52 11.96
N LYS A 91 12.04 19.51 11.19
CA LYS A 91 11.93 20.91 11.61
C LYS A 91 10.52 21.45 11.37
N VAL A 92 10.00 22.17 12.36
CA VAL A 92 8.77 22.94 12.22
C VAL A 92 9.08 24.22 11.46
N VAL A 93 8.39 24.46 10.35
CA VAL A 93 8.52 25.72 9.61
C VAL A 93 7.63 26.76 10.28
N THR A 94 8.23 27.88 10.68
CA THR A 94 7.50 28.98 11.32
C THR A 94 6.62 29.71 10.30
N GLY A 95 5.37 30.01 10.68
CA GLY A 95 4.43 30.68 9.78
C GLY A 95 2.98 30.53 10.22
N LYS A 96 2.05 31.02 9.39
CA LYS A 96 0.60 30.90 9.63
C LYS A 96 0.08 29.48 9.39
N MET A 97 0.69 28.75 8.44
CA MET A 97 0.46 27.32 8.26
C MET A 97 1.44 26.52 9.11
N LYS A 98 0.98 25.35 9.58
CA LYS A 98 1.77 24.41 10.37
C LYS A 98 2.40 23.38 9.43
N PHE A 99 3.56 23.71 8.85
CA PHE A 99 4.32 22.78 8.03
C PHE A 99 5.42 22.09 8.85
N LEU A 100 5.64 20.82 8.55
CA LEU A 100 6.79 20.04 8.98
C LEU A 100 7.67 19.81 7.75
N CYS A 101 8.98 20.01 7.91
CA CYS A 101 9.98 19.71 6.90
C CYS A 101 10.85 18.58 7.45
N GLN A 102 11.00 17.51 6.68
CA GLN A 102 11.84 16.38 7.03
C GLN A 102 12.93 16.21 5.98
N LEU A 103 14.16 15.95 6.45
CA LEU A 103 15.32 15.71 5.60
C LEU A 103 15.66 14.21 5.57
N ASN A 104 15.29 13.55 4.47
CA ASN A 104 15.62 12.14 4.21
C ASN A 104 16.87 12.04 3.32
N GLU A 105 18.06 12.23 3.90
CA GLU A 105 19.32 12.24 3.14
C GLU A 105 19.60 10.94 2.37
N GLY A 106 19.15 9.80 2.91
CA GLY A 106 19.31 8.49 2.28
C GLY A 106 18.59 8.40 0.93
N GLN A 107 17.44 9.06 0.79
CA GLN A 107 16.69 9.10 -0.47
C GLN A 107 17.44 9.88 -1.56
N ILE A 108 18.09 10.99 -1.18
CA ILE A 108 18.85 11.84 -2.10
C ILE A 108 20.01 11.06 -2.73
N LYS A 109 20.73 10.26 -1.92
CA LYS A 109 21.86 9.45 -2.38
C LYS A 109 21.43 8.36 -3.37
N ASP A 110 20.26 7.75 -3.20
CA ASP A 110 19.72 6.75 -4.14
C ASP A 110 19.30 7.35 -5.49
N HIS A 111 18.74 8.56 -5.49
CA HIS A 111 18.39 9.25 -6.75
C HIS A 111 19.64 9.68 -7.53
N LEU A 112 20.69 10.13 -6.84
CA LEU A 112 21.93 10.56 -7.48
C LEU A 112 22.72 9.39 -8.09
N SER A 113 22.78 8.24 -7.41
CA SER A 113 23.47 7.05 -7.93
C SER A 113 22.81 6.47 -9.20
N LYS A 114 21.50 6.67 -9.37
CA LYS A 114 20.75 6.27 -10.57
C LYS A 114 20.91 7.25 -11.75
N SER A 115 21.39 8.47 -11.51
CA SER A 115 21.44 9.55 -12.52
C SER A 115 22.72 9.54 -13.37
N GLU A 116 23.77 8.82 -12.98
CA GLU A 116 25.08 8.83 -13.68
C GLU A 116 25.13 7.99 -14.98
N GLY A 117 24.01 7.42 -15.42
CA GLY A 117 23.89 6.71 -16.69
C GLY A 117 22.83 7.33 -17.59
N ASN A 118 23.24 7.99 -18.67
CA ASN A 118 22.36 8.50 -19.72
C ASN A 118 21.41 7.40 -20.24
N THR A 119 20.16 7.40 -19.78
CA THR A 119 18.92 7.13 -20.53
C THR A 119 17.79 7.50 -19.59
N LEU A 120 16.91 8.42 -20.00
CA LEU A 120 15.59 8.62 -19.40
C LEU A 120 14.78 7.33 -19.60
N LEU A 121 15.10 6.28 -18.85
CA LEU A 121 14.19 5.17 -18.67
C LEU A 121 13.05 5.76 -17.85
N GLU A 122 11.84 5.72 -18.42
CA GLU A 122 10.58 5.72 -17.68
C GLU A 122 10.71 4.66 -16.57
N LEU A 123 11.33 5.04 -15.46
CA LEU A 123 11.45 4.25 -14.26
C LEU A 123 10.07 4.25 -13.67
N ASP A 124 9.26 3.27 -14.06
CA ASP A 124 8.15 2.86 -13.24
C ASP A 124 8.76 2.49 -11.87
N PRO A 125 8.57 3.32 -10.83
CA PRO A 125 9.24 3.11 -9.54
C PRO A 125 8.79 1.79 -8.90
N PHE A 126 7.72 1.19 -9.43
CA PHE A 126 6.99 0.10 -8.85
C PHE A 126 7.02 -1.19 -9.69
N VAL A 127 8.16 -1.51 -10.32
CA VAL A 127 8.41 -2.88 -10.77
C VAL A 127 8.97 -3.67 -9.59
N PHE A 128 8.10 -4.00 -8.63
CA PHE A 128 8.47 -4.91 -7.54
C PHE A 128 8.72 -6.31 -8.11
N ASP A 129 9.98 -6.72 -8.17
CA ASP A 129 10.38 -8.08 -8.56
C ASP A 129 10.30 -9.00 -7.33
N CYS A 130 9.08 -9.46 -7.03
CA CYS A 130 8.83 -10.25 -5.82
C CYS A 130 9.61 -11.57 -5.76
N VAL A 131 10.08 -12.09 -6.89
CA VAL A 131 10.93 -13.29 -6.92
C VAL A 131 12.29 -13.00 -6.28
N LYS A 132 12.81 -11.78 -6.40
CA LYS A 132 14.08 -11.36 -5.81
C LYS A 132 13.92 -10.73 -4.43
N HIS A 133 12.74 -10.18 -4.15
CA HIS A 133 12.49 -9.30 -3.00
C HIS A 133 11.41 -9.87 -2.06
N GLN A 134 11.34 -11.19 -1.89
CA GLN A 134 10.37 -11.84 -1.02
C GLN A 134 10.40 -11.29 0.42
N GLU A 135 11.58 -10.92 0.93
CA GLU A 135 11.78 -10.41 2.29
C GLU A 135 11.09 -9.05 2.52
N GLU A 136 10.83 -8.31 1.44
CA GLU A 136 10.14 -7.01 1.47
C GLU A 136 8.61 -7.16 1.67
N LEU A 137 8.04 -8.35 1.41
CA LEU A 137 6.64 -8.65 1.68
C LEU A 137 6.44 -8.91 3.19
N LEU A 138 5.57 -8.12 3.82
CA LEU A 138 5.26 -8.25 5.24
C LEU A 138 4.16 -9.30 5.47
N PHE A 139 3.00 -9.07 4.87
CA PHE A 139 1.81 -9.92 4.96
C PHE A 139 0.80 -9.54 3.87
N CYS A 140 -0.30 -10.28 3.80
CA CYS A 140 -1.39 -10.02 2.87
C CYS A 140 -2.68 -9.64 3.61
N LEU A 141 -3.51 -8.81 3.01
CA LEU A 141 -4.84 -8.44 3.47
C LEU A 141 -5.89 -9.17 2.63
N ALA A 142 -6.91 -9.72 3.27
CA ALA A 142 -8.03 -10.35 2.56
C ALA A 142 -9.34 -10.22 3.34
N ASN A 143 -10.47 -10.37 2.65
CA ASN A 143 -11.77 -10.51 3.31
C ASN A 143 -12.00 -11.96 3.74
N SER A 144 -12.59 -12.13 4.93
CA SER A 144 -13.02 -13.43 5.46
C SER A 144 -14.54 -13.51 5.55
N LYS A 145 -15.04 -14.74 5.59
CA LYS A 145 -16.46 -15.04 5.87
C LYS A 145 -16.74 -15.17 7.38
N LYS A 146 -15.73 -15.03 8.23
CA LYS A 146 -15.86 -15.12 9.69
C LYS A 146 -16.34 -13.80 10.26
N ALA A 147 -16.98 -13.85 11.44
CA ALA A 147 -17.46 -12.65 12.11
C ALA A 147 -16.34 -11.75 12.65
N LYS A 148 -15.20 -12.32 13.05
CA LYS A 148 -14.07 -11.59 13.63
C LYS A 148 -12.88 -11.55 12.67
N SER A 149 -12.14 -10.43 12.71
CA SER A 149 -10.85 -10.33 12.05
C SER A 149 -9.83 -11.27 12.71
N GLU A 150 -8.93 -11.85 11.92
CA GLU A 150 -7.91 -12.78 12.42
C GLU A 150 -6.62 -12.70 11.59
N LEU A 151 -5.48 -12.95 12.22
CA LEU A 151 -4.22 -13.18 11.53
C LEU A 151 -4.01 -14.70 11.34
N ILE A 152 -3.95 -15.13 10.09
CA ILE A 152 -3.57 -16.50 9.71
C ILE A 152 -2.04 -16.50 9.50
N PRO A 153 -1.24 -17.22 10.30
CA PRO A 153 0.22 -17.10 10.24
C PRO A 153 0.85 -17.53 8.90
N SER A 154 0.18 -18.44 8.19
CA SER A 154 0.71 -19.01 6.96
C SER A 154 -0.42 -19.58 6.11
N ALA A 155 -0.71 -18.96 4.98
CA ALA A 155 -1.68 -19.44 3.99
C ALA A 155 -1.31 -18.99 2.57
N SER A 156 -1.87 -19.67 1.57
CA SER A 156 -1.72 -19.24 0.16
C SER A 156 -2.45 -17.93 -0.06
N VAL A 157 -1.83 -17.01 -0.79
CA VAL A 157 -2.39 -15.67 -1.04
C VAL A 157 -3.62 -15.77 -1.96
N PRO A 158 -4.79 -15.27 -1.54
CA PRO A 158 -5.98 -15.21 -2.39
C PRO A 158 -5.80 -14.28 -3.59
N ASP A 159 -6.43 -14.60 -4.72
CA ASP A 159 -6.41 -13.80 -5.95
C ASP A 159 -6.92 -12.36 -5.80
N SER A 160 -7.64 -12.06 -4.71
CA SER A 160 -8.22 -10.75 -4.42
C SER A 160 -7.58 -10.08 -3.20
N ALA A 161 -6.43 -10.57 -2.75
CA ALA A 161 -5.73 -9.99 -1.61
C ALA A 161 -5.13 -8.63 -1.95
N VAL A 162 -4.72 -7.89 -0.93
CA VAL A 162 -3.83 -6.73 -1.06
C VAL A 162 -2.53 -7.06 -0.35
N LEU A 163 -1.40 -7.00 -1.06
CA LEU A 163 -0.08 -7.22 -0.49
C LEU A 163 0.35 -5.97 0.29
N VAL A 164 0.98 -6.19 1.44
CA VAL A 164 1.61 -5.13 2.25
C VAL A 164 3.12 -5.30 2.17
N ILE A 165 3.78 -4.40 1.45
CA ILE A 165 5.20 -4.50 1.10
C ILE A 165 5.93 -3.28 1.70
N ILE A 166 7.14 -3.45 2.22
CA ILE A 166 7.91 -2.30 2.73
C ILE A 166 8.24 -1.32 1.61
N ASN A 167 8.29 -0.02 1.94
CA ASN A 167 9.02 0.92 1.11
C ASN A 167 10.50 0.89 1.52
N VAL A 168 11.37 0.32 0.68
CA VAL A 168 12.83 0.25 0.94
C VAL A 168 13.51 1.63 1.05
N THR A 169 12.82 2.69 0.63
CA THR A 169 13.19 4.10 0.84
C THR A 169 12.05 4.83 1.55
N PRO A 170 11.80 4.52 2.83
CA PRO A 170 10.59 4.92 3.53
C PRO A 170 10.65 6.42 3.84
N ILE A 171 9.56 7.14 3.59
CA ILE A 171 9.47 8.57 3.94
C ILE A 171 9.28 8.74 5.45
N GLU A 172 8.54 7.82 6.07
CA GLU A 172 8.18 7.83 7.50
C GLU A 172 8.28 6.41 8.09
N TYR A 173 8.30 6.33 9.41
CA TYR A 173 8.26 5.04 10.12
C TYR A 173 6.95 4.28 9.81
N GLY A 174 7.06 2.99 9.48
CA GLY A 174 5.92 2.17 9.08
C GLY A 174 5.46 2.36 7.62
N HIS A 175 6.20 3.13 6.80
CA HIS A 175 5.82 3.36 5.41
C HIS A 175 5.86 2.05 4.60
N VAL A 176 4.69 1.68 4.09
CA VAL A 176 4.46 0.50 3.25
C VAL A 176 3.71 0.85 1.97
N TYR A 177 3.83 -0.04 1.00
CA TYR A 177 3.03 -0.07 -0.20
C TYR A 177 1.89 -1.08 -0.08
N LEU A 178 0.69 -0.67 -0.49
CA LEU A 178 -0.48 -1.54 -0.60
C LEU A 178 -0.73 -1.89 -2.06
N VAL A 179 -0.55 -3.15 -2.43
CA VAL A 179 -0.56 -3.61 -3.83
C VAL A 179 -1.65 -4.65 -4.03
N PRO A 180 -2.76 -4.32 -4.73
CA PRO A 180 -3.80 -5.29 -5.02
C PRO A 180 -3.30 -6.46 -5.87
N CYS A 181 -3.52 -7.69 -5.38
CA CYS A 181 -3.50 -8.88 -6.23
C CYS A 181 -4.74 -8.82 -7.13
N ALA A 182 -4.54 -8.76 -8.44
CA ALA A 182 -5.62 -8.88 -9.41
C ALA A 182 -5.32 -10.02 -10.38
N SER A 183 -6.21 -11.00 -10.47
CA SER A 183 -6.17 -12.04 -11.50
C SER A 183 -6.45 -11.50 -12.90
N ASN A 184 -7.08 -10.31 -13.02
CA ASN A 184 -7.37 -9.64 -14.28
C ASN A 184 -6.51 -8.37 -14.43
N ARG A 185 -5.41 -8.52 -15.17
CA ARG A 185 -4.26 -7.59 -15.34
C ARG A 185 -4.57 -6.31 -16.13
N LEU A 186 -5.84 -5.91 -16.23
CA LEU A 186 -6.30 -4.81 -17.08
C LEU A 186 -6.57 -3.51 -16.32
N TYR A 187 -6.68 -3.57 -14.99
CA TYR A 187 -7.05 -2.38 -14.21
C TYR A 187 -5.81 -1.62 -13.75
N ARG A 188 -5.49 -0.56 -14.49
CA ARG A 188 -4.64 0.57 -14.06
C ARG A 188 -5.31 1.45 -12.99
N PHE A 189 -6.44 1.01 -12.44
CA PHE A 189 -7.29 1.75 -11.52
C PHE A 189 -7.73 0.85 -10.36
N LEU A 190 -8.03 1.47 -9.23
CA LEU A 190 -8.54 0.81 -8.04
C LEU A 190 -9.91 0.18 -8.30
N ASP A 191 -10.03 -1.14 -8.07
CA ASP A 191 -11.32 -1.81 -8.05
C ASP A 191 -12.03 -1.59 -6.70
N ALA A 192 -13.35 -1.76 -6.68
CA ALA A 192 -14.14 -1.54 -5.47
C ALA A 192 -13.72 -2.46 -4.30
N ARG A 193 -13.25 -3.68 -4.59
CA ARG A 193 -12.88 -4.67 -3.57
C ARG A 193 -11.56 -4.30 -2.91
N SER A 194 -10.56 -3.91 -3.69
CA SER A 194 -9.28 -3.43 -3.17
C SER A 194 -9.47 -2.14 -2.39
N THR A 195 -10.33 -1.24 -2.88
CA THR A 195 -10.67 0.00 -2.16
C THR A 195 -11.33 -0.30 -0.82
N GLU A 196 -12.26 -1.26 -0.77
CA GLU A 196 -12.89 -1.72 0.47
C GLU A 196 -11.85 -2.25 1.46
N ILE A 197 -10.99 -3.18 1.05
CA ILE A 197 -9.92 -3.77 1.90
C ILE A 197 -9.04 -2.67 2.49
N ILE A 198 -8.69 -1.65 1.70
CA ILE A 198 -7.78 -0.59 2.10
C ILE A 198 -8.46 0.44 3.01
N ALA A 199 -9.74 0.72 2.78
CA ALA A 199 -10.53 1.52 3.71
C ALA A 199 -10.68 0.83 5.07
N ARG A 200 -10.87 -0.50 5.06
CA ARG A 200 -10.95 -1.32 6.27
C ARG A 200 -9.63 -1.38 7.01
N LEU A 201 -8.49 -1.47 6.31
CA LEU A 201 -7.16 -1.35 6.89
C LEU A 201 -7.04 -0.03 7.67
N ALA A 202 -7.40 1.10 7.07
CA ALA A 202 -7.33 2.40 7.73
C ALA A 202 -8.18 2.44 9.00
N ALA A 203 -9.41 1.92 8.92
CA ALA A 203 -10.34 1.89 10.05
C ALA A 203 -9.86 0.98 11.19
N GLU A 204 -9.32 -0.19 10.87
CA GLU A 204 -8.90 -1.18 11.88
C GLU A 204 -7.55 -0.85 12.49
N ILE A 205 -6.63 -0.20 11.77
CA ILE A 205 -5.37 0.32 12.35
C ILE A 205 -5.66 1.39 13.41
N ASN A 206 -6.67 2.24 13.19
CA ASN A 206 -7.16 3.22 14.16
C ASN A 206 -6.03 4.08 14.79
N ASN A 207 -5.03 4.45 13.98
CA ASN A 207 -3.89 5.25 14.41
C ASN A 207 -3.96 6.63 13.73
N GLN A 208 -3.98 7.70 14.52
CA GLN A 208 -4.13 9.08 14.01
C GLN A 208 -2.97 9.54 13.11
N SER A 209 -1.80 8.90 13.26
CA SER A 209 -0.62 9.19 12.45
C SER A 209 -0.60 8.39 11.14
N PHE A 210 -1.35 7.29 11.07
CA PHE A 210 -1.45 6.46 9.88
C PHE A 210 -2.29 7.16 8.82
N ARG A 211 -1.74 7.30 7.62
CA ARG A 211 -2.39 7.95 6.49
C ARG A 211 -2.36 7.01 5.31
N ILE A 212 -3.26 7.24 4.36
CA ILE A 212 -3.29 6.48 3.12
C ILE A 212 -3.33 7.48 1.97
N PHE A 213 -2.41 7.33 1.03
CA PHE A 213 -2.33 8.16 -0.16
C PHE A 213 -2.41 7.30 -1.41
N TYR A 214 -3.16 7.77 -2.41
CA TYR A 214 -3.22 7.17 -3.73
C TYR A 214 -2.61 8.12 -4.75
N ASN A 215 -1.48 7.72 -5.35
CA ASN A 215 -0.86 8.49 -6.41
C ASN A 215 -1.37 8.04 -7.78
N CYS A 216 -2.14 8.89 -8.45
CA CYS A 216 -2.75 8.60 -9.74
C CYS A 216 -2.04 9.24 -10.94
N TYR A 217 -0.85 9.82 -10.75
CA TYR A 217 -0.34 10.86 -11.65
C TYR A 217 0.76 10.43 -12.63
N ILE A 218 0.64 9.28 -13.32
CA ILE A 218 1.47 9.00 -14.50
C ILE A 218 0.67 8.23 -15.58
N PRO A 219 0.41 8.79 -16.77
CA PRO A 219 0.05 7.97 -17.91
C PRO A 219 1.26 7.11 -18.26
N ASN A 220 1.13 5.78 -18.12
CA ASN A 220 2.13 4.71 -18.36
C ASN A 220 2.81 4.07 -17.13
N CYS A 221 2.51 4.47 -15.88
CA CYS A 221 2.91 3.64 -14.73
C CYS A 221 2.01 2.40 -14.63
N SER A 222 2.63 1.26 -14.33
CA SER A 222 1.95 -0.05 -14.34
C SER A 222 1.46 -0.50 -12.95
N GLY A 223 1.86 0.20 -11.89
CA GLY A 223 1.43 -0.09 -10.52
C GLY A 223 0.31 0.82 -10.03
N VAL A 224 -0.75 0.22 -9.48
CA VAL A 224 -1.71 0.89 -8.59
C VAL A 224 -1.29 0.53 -7.17
N TYR A 225 -0.76 1.49 -6.43
CA TYR A 225 -0.36 1.27 -5.05
C TYR A 225 -0.80 2.43 -4.16
N PHE A 226 -0.98 2.15 -2.88
CA PHE A 226 -1.10 3.19 -1.87
C PHE A 226 0.17 3.26 -1.04
N GLU A 227 0.50 4.47 -0.64
CA GLU A 227 1.53 4.73 0.35
C GLU A 227 0.86 5.00 1.70
N VAL A 228 1.51 4.52 2.74
CA VAL A 228 1.16 4.79 4.13
C VAL A 228 2.18 5.72 4.74
#